data_AF-A0A380APD7-F1
#
_entry.id   AF-A0A380APD7-F1
#
_cell.length_a   1.000
_cell.length_b   1.000
_cell.length_c   1.000
_cell.angle_alpha   90.00
_cell.angle_beta   90.00
_cell.angle_gamma   90.00
#
_symmetry.space_group_name_H-M   'P 1'
#
loop_
_entity.id
_entity.type
_entity.pdbx_description
1 polymer ?
#
loop_
_entity_poly.entity_id
_entity_poly.type
_entity_poly.pdbx_seq_one_letter_code
_entity_poly.pdbx_strand_id
1 'polypeptide(L)'
;MALLADSFNRSLWYAWARIYRKTLFEQARFPAGRNFEDIQLIPQLYLKAERIVLCDTPLVGYRANPNGITRAPKRRDLDDLDYALGGADTGRREGVGHGLYSVLFVTTLKARLLVGLDFFGLRDALRETRELKRRYSGLRAEERKMLSRKNRLFYRSPLAYYLMARLYNLRVK
;
A
#
# COMPACT_ATOMS: atom_id res chain seq x y z
N MET A 1 3.20 16.32 9.04
CA MET A 1 3.36 15.77 7.67
C MET A 1 4.38 14.63 7.56
N ALA A 2 5.58 14.73 8.14
CA ALA A 2 6.60 13.67 8.05
C ALA A 2 6.13 12.29 8.57
N LEU A 3 5.43 12.25 9.73
CA LEU A 3 4.91 11.01 10.31
C LEU A 3 3.85 10.32 9.42
N LEU A 4 2.93 11.09 8.84
CA LEU A 4 1.93 10.58 7.91
C LEU A 4 2.60 10.00 6.66
N ALA A 5 3.55 10.74 6.08
CA ALA A 5 4.31 10.24 4.93
C ALA A 5 5.05 8.94 5.27
N ASP A 6 5.66 8.82 6.46
CA ASP A 6 6.30 7.57 6.90
C ASP A 6 5.29 6.41 7.01
N SER A 7 4.14 6.65 7.64
CA SER A 7 3.07 5.65 7.78
C SER A 7 2.60 5.14 6.41
N PHE A 8 2.37 6.04 5.46
CA PHE A 8 2.00 5.70 4.09
C PHE A 8 3.10 4.93 3.35
N ASN A 9 4.37 5.31 3.55
CA ASN A 9 5.49 4.60 2.93
C ASN A 9 5.69 3.18 3.46
N ARG A 10 5.42 2.95 4.75
CA ARG A 10 5.46 1.62 5.38
C ARG A 10 4.31 0.73 4.92
N SER A 11 3.13 1.30 4.66
CA SER A 11 1.95 0.60 4.16
C SER A 11 1.50 -0.58 5.04
N LEU A 12 1.71 -0.45 6.36
CA LEU A 12 1.30 -1.44 7.37
C LEU A 12 -0.10 -1.11 7.87
N TRP A 13 -1.11 -1.33 7.04
CA TRP A 13 -2.46 -0.83 7.26
C TRP A 13 -3.34 -1.65 8.18
N TYR A 14 -2.80 -2.66 8.87
CA TYR A 14 -3.51 -3.56 9.78
C TYR A 14 -4.53 -2.85 10.68
N ALA A 15 -5.83 -3.07 10.48
CA ALA A 15 -6.87 -2.42 11.27
C ALA A 15 -6.78 -2.76 12.75
N TRP A 16 -6.40 -3.99 13.07
CA TRP A 16 -6.27 -4.48 14.46
C TRP A 16 -5.13 -3.81 15.24
N ALA A 17 -4.16 -3.18 14.56
CA ALA A 17 -2.96 -2.62 15.21
C ALA A 17 -3.17 -1.18 15.72
N ARG A 18 -4.42 -0.71 15.82
CA ARG A 18 -4.77 0.69 16.05
C ARG A 18 -5.99 0.82 16.95
N ILE A 19 -6.08 1.96 17.64
CA ILE A 19 -7.26 2.39 18.38
C ILE A 19 -7.81 3.63 17.67
N TYR A 20 -9.12 3.66 17.45
CA TYR A 20 -9.79 4.70 16.68
C TYR A 20 -10.87 5.40 17.50
N ARG A 21 -11.05 6.70 17.26
CA ARG A 21 -12.29 7.38 17.64
C ARG A 21 -13.42 6.87 16.75
N LYS A 22 -14.56 6.53 17.35
CA LYS A 22 -15.75 6.02 16.64
C LYS A 22 -16.21 6.96 15.51
N THR A 23 -16.12 8.27 15.73
CA THR A 23 -16.53 9.30 14.78
C THR A 23 -15.77 9.23 13.45
N LEU A 24 -14.54 8.70 13.42
CA LEU A 24 -13.79 8.51 12.17
C LEU A 24 -14.48 7.52 11.21
N PHE A 25 -15.32 6.63 11.75
CA PHE A 25 -16.09 5.65 10.97
C PHE A 25 -17.49 6.13 10.61
N GLU A 26 -17.85 7.37 10.91
CA GLU A 26 -19.07 7.97 10.36
C GLU A 26 -18.91 8.00 8.82
N GLN A 27 -19.84 7.34 8.13
CA GLN A 27 -19.82 7.16 6.66
C GLN A 27 -18.59 6.41 6.09
N ALA A 28 -17.78 5.75 6.93
CA ALA A 28 -16.64 4.96 6.47
C ALA A 28 -16.88 3.46 6.73
N ARG A 29 -16.81 2.63 5.69
CA ARG A 29 -17.02 1.17 5.79
C ARG A 29 -15.93 0.43 5.03
N PHE A 30 -15.58 -0.76 5.53
CA PHE A 30 -14.71 -1.65 4.80
C PHE A 30 -15.43 -2.14 3.52
N PRO A 31 -14.70 -2.30 2.40
CA PRO A 31 -15.24 -2.92 1.20
C PRO A 31 -15.68 -4.35 1.48
N ALA A 32 -16.96 -4.66 1.28
CA ALA A 32 -17.47 -6.01 1.48
C ALA A 32 -16.89 -7.00 0.45
N GLY A 33 -16.50 -8.19 0.91
CA GLY A 33 -16.09 -9.30 0.04
C GLY A 33 -14.69 -9.17 -0.57
N ARG A 34 -13.86 -8.22 -0.11
CA ARG A 34 -12.51 -7.99 -0.61
C ARG A 34 -11.46 -8.30 0.45
N ASN A 35 -10.35 -8.91 0.02
CA ASN A 35 -9.15 -9.01 0.83
C ASN A 35 -8.36 -7.69 0.78
N PHE A 36 -7.44 -7.50 1.73
CA PHE A 36 -6.63 -6.27 1.82
C PHE A 36 -7.48 -4.98 1.97
N GLU A 37 -8.68 -5.14 2.54
CA GLU A 37 -9.67 -4.11 2.84
C GLU A 37 -9.08 -2.96 3.67
N ASP A 38 -8.12 -3.28 4.52
CA ASP A 38 -7.35 -2.34 5.34
C ASP A 38 -6.61 -1.29 4.51
N ILE A 39 -6.02 -1.69 3.37
CA ILE A 39 -5.31 -0.78 2.45
C ILE A 39 -6.26 0.28 1.91
N GLN A 40 -7.55 -0.01 1.84
CA GLN A 40 -8.54 0.88 1.28
C GLN A 40 -9.07 1.86 2.32
N LEU A 41 -9.43 1.37 3.52
CA LEU A 41 -10.10 2.20 4.53
C LEU A 41 -9.12 2.94 5.43
N ILE A 42 -8.10 2.26 5.97
CA ILE A 42 -7.28 2.83 7.05
C ILE A 42 -6.50 4.08 6.62
N PRO A 43 -5.94 4.20 5.40
CA PRO A 43 -5.32 5.46 4.97
C PRO A 43 -6.30 6.63 4.97
N GLN A 44 -7.57 6.41 4.63
CA GLN A 44 -8.58 7.46 4.63
C GLN A 44 -8.86 7.94 6.05
N LEU A 45 -8.95 7.02 7.01
CA LEU A 45 -9.10 7.37 8.42
C LEU A 45 -7.92 8.18 8.95
N TYR A 46 -6.70 7.85 8.50
CA TYR A 46 -5.49 8.62 8.81
C TYR A 46 -5.57 10.06 8.28
N LEU A 47 -6.13 10.26 7.09
CA LEU A 47 -6.30 11.59 6.51
C LEU A 47 -7.42 12.39 7.18
N LYS A 48 -8.45 11.74 7.71
CA LYS A 48 -9.54 12.37 8.46
C LYS A 48 -9.16 12.69 9.92
N ALA A 49 -8.18 11.99 10.48
CA ALA A 49 -7.81 12.16 11.87
C ALA A 49 -7.10 13.49 12.14
N GLU A 50 -7.65 14.27 13.06
CA GLU A 50 -7.03 15.53 13.52
C GLU A 50 -5.73 15.29 14.32
N ARG A 51 -5.64 14.16 15.02
CA ARG A 51 -4.48 13.77 15.83
C ARG A 51 -4.21 12.28 15.72
N ILE A 52 -2.94 11.95 15.49
CA ILE A 52 -2.43 10.58 15.53
C ILE A 52 -1.30 10.54 16.56
N VAL A 53 -1.38 9.59 17.49
CA VAL A 53 -0.36 9.35 18.51
C VAL A 53 0.25 7.98 18.25
N LEU A 54 1.58 7.90 18.28
CA LEU A 54 2.30 6.64 18.17
C LEU A 54 2.55 6.04 19.55
N CYS A 55 2.42 4.72 19.64
CA CYS A 55 2.88 3.93 20.77
C CYS A 55 3.97 2.98 20.25
N ASP A 56 5.16 3.06 20.83
CA ASP A 56 6.31 2.20 20.52
C ASP A 56 6.38 0.96 21.42
N THR A 57 5.50 0.88 22.43
CA THR A 57 5.37 -0.29 23.29
C THR A 57 4.67 -1.43 22.53
N PRO A 58 5.24 -2.63 22.46
CA PRO A 58 4.60 -3.78 21.83
C PRO A 58 3.44 -4.29 22.71
N LEU A 59 2.20 -4.00 22.30
CA LEU A 59 1.00 -4.35 23.07
C LEU A 59 0.23 -5.55 22.50
N VAL A 60 0.52 -5.98 21.28
CA VAL A 60 -0.23 -7.04 20.59
C VAL A 60 0.73 -8.10 20.03
N GLY A 61 0.56 -9.34 20.48
CA GLY A 61 1.26 -10.50 19.93
C GLY A 61 0.55 -11.03 18.68
N TYR A 62 1.08 -10.72 17.49
CA TYR A 62 0.49 -11.21 16.23
C TYR A 62 0.86 -12.68 15.98
N ARG A 63 -0.14 -13.55 15.86
CA ARG A 63 0.08 -14.96 15.48
C ARG A 63 0.35 -15.08 13.99
N ALA A 64 1.58 -15.39 13.65
CA ALA A 64 2.00 -15.69 12.29
C ALA A 64 1.33 -16.97 11.75
N ASN A 65 0.43 -16.84 10.76
CA ASN A 65 -0.18 -17.96 10.05
C ASN A 65 0.45 -18.14 8.65
N PRO A 66 1.20 -19.23 8.39
CA PRO A 66 1.76 -19.52 7.05
C PRO A 66 0.71 -19.59 5.93
N ASN A 67 -0.52 -20.00 6.26
CA ASN A 67 -1.63 -20.14 5.32
C ASN A 67 -2.54 -18.90 5.30
N GLY A 68 -2.14 -17.81 5.98
CA GLY A 68 -2.88 -16.56 5.97
C GLY A 68 -2.74 -15.83 4.64
N ILE A 69 -3.72 -14.97 4.32
CA ILE A 69 -3.80 -14.22 3.04
C ILE A 69 -2.50 -13.45 2.73
N THR A 70 -1.81 -12.93 3.75
CA THR A 70 -0.55 -12.20 3.56
C THR A 70 0.61 -13.11 3.11
N ARG A 71 0.60 -14.40 3.48
CA ARG A 71 1.69 -15.34 3.19
C ARG A 71 1.37 -16.34 2.07
N ALA A 72 0.09 -16.56 1.82
CA ALA A 72 -0.43 -17.40 0.77
C ALA A 72 -1.56 -16.65 0.05
N PRO A 73 -1.24 -15.55 -0.66
CA PRO A 73 -2.24 -14.84 -1.43
C PRO A 73 -2.84 -15.75 -2.51
N LYS A 74 -4.03 -15.42 -2.97
CA LYS A 74 -4.74 -16.09 -4.06
C LYS A 74 -4.75 -15.19 -5.28
N ARG A 75 -4.91 -15.76 -6.48
CA ARG A 75 -4.96 -14.98 -7.72
C ARG A 75 -6.03 -13.87 -7.69
N ARG A 76 -7.19 -14.11 -7.07
CA ARG A 76 -8.26 -13.11 -6.89
C ARG A 76 -7.82 -11.87 -6.10
N ASP A 77 -6.79 -11.99 -5.26
CA ASP A 77 -6.32 -10.89 -4.42
C ASP A 77 -5.66 -9.77 -5.26
N LEU A 78 -5.25 -10.12 -6.48
CA LEU A 78 -4.81 -9.15 -7.48
C LEU A 78 -5.94 -8.19 -7.88
N ASP A 79 -7.18 -8.67 -7.98
CA ASP A 79 -8.36 -7.85 -8.28
C ASP A 79 -8.68 -6.89 -7.12
N ASP A 80 -8.44 -7.33 -5.88
CA ASP A 80 -8.62 -6.50 -4.68
C ASP A 80 -7.55 -5.40 -4.56
N LEU A 81 -6.32 -5.72 -4.93
CA LEU A 81 -5.23 -4.74 -5.02
C LEU A 81 -5.44 -3.77 -6.19
N ASP A 82 -6.01 -4.21 -7.32
CA ASP A 82 -6.39 -3.33 -8.43
C ASP A 82 -7.53 -2.39 -8.03
N TYR A 83 -8.50 -2.87 -7.25
CA TYR A 83 -9.52 -2.01 -6.65
C TYR A 83 -8.89 -0.96 -5.72
N ALA A 84 -7.96 -1.37 -4.85
CA ALA A 84 -7.24 -0.44 -3.97
C ALA A 84 -6.40 0.60 -4.74
N LEU A 85 -5.79 0.21 -5.88
CA LEU A 85 -5.12 1.13 -6.79
C LEU A 85 -6.07 2.17 -7.37
N GLY A 86 -7.27 1.74 -7.78
CA GLY A 86 -8.34 2.63 -8.23
C GLY A 86 -8.72 3.66 -7.17
N GLY A 87 -8.97 3.21 -5.94
CA GLY A 87 -9.29 4.10 -4.82
C GLY A 87 -8.18 5.12 -4.51
N ALA A 88 -6.92 4.68 -4.56
CA ALA A 88 -5.77 5.58 -4.36
C ALA A 88 -5.65 6.63 -5.48
N ASP A 89 -5.93 6.26 -6.73
CA ASP A 89 -5.91 7.22 -7.84
C ASP A 89 -7.07 8.22 -7.77
N THR A 90 -8.28 7.78 -7.40
CA THR A 90 -9.42 8.67 -7.19
C THR A 90 -9.08 9.73 -6.13
N GLY A 91 -8.62 9.31 -4.95
CA GLY A 91 -8.25 10.25 -3.88
C GLY A 91 -7.12 11.21 -4.28
N ARG A 92 -6.20 10.76 -5.16
CA ARG A 92 -5.17 11.63 -5.74
C ARG A 92 -5.74 12.68 -6.69
N ARG A 93 -6.67 12.30 -7.57
CA ARG A 93 -7.31 13.20 -8.55
C ARG A 93 -8.18 14.26 -7.88
N GLU A 94 -8.85 13.90 -6.79
CA GLU A 94 -9.62 14.83 -5.96
C GLU A 94 -8.73 15.82 -5.19
N GLY A 95 -7.40 15.65 -5.24
CA GLY A 95 -6.45 16.52 -4.55
C GLY A 95 -6.43 16.34 -3.03
N VAL A 96 -7.10 15.30 -2.52
CA VAL A 96 -7.21 15.02 -1.09
C VAL A 96 -5.86 14.54 -0.54
N GLY A 97 -5.56 14.83 0.72
CA GLY A 97 -4.42 14.25 1.42
C GLY A 97 -3.03 14.71 0.96
N HIS A 98 -2.92 15.86 0.28
CA HIS A 98 -1.65 16.55 -0.01
C HIS A 98 -0.55 15.63 -0.61
N GLY A 99 -0.91 14.76 -1.55
CA GLY A 99 0.02 13.85 -2.24
C GLY A 99 0.27 12.51 -1.52
N LEU A 100 -0.33 12.27 -0.35
CA LEU A 100 -0.24 10.98 0.35
C LEU A 100 -0.92 9.85 -0.42
N TYR A 101 -1.99 10.12 -1.17
CA TYR A 101 -2.59 9.14 -2.08
C TYR A 101 -1.62 8.67 -3.18
N SER A 102 -0.69 9.52 -3.62
CA SER A 102 0.37 9.14 -4.56
C SER A 102 1.37 8.17 -3.91
N VAL A 103 1.63 8.32 -2.60
CA VAL A 103 2.42 7.34 -1.83
C VAL A 103 1.63 6.02 -1.69
N LEU A 104 0.35 6.09 -1.32
CA LEU A 104 -0.52 4.92 -1.20
C LEU A 104 -0.53 4.13 -2.52
N PHE A 105 -0.79 4.81 -3.63
CA PHE A 105 -0.76 4.25 -4.98
C PHE A 105 0.54 3.48 -5.25
N VAL A 106 1.70 4.11 -5.00
CA VAL A 106 3.01 3.46 -5.22
C VAL A 106 3.19 2.24 -4.33
N THR A 107 2.76 2.29 -3.07
CA THR A 107 2.89 1.13 -2.16
C THR A 107 1.93 -0.01 -2.50
N THR A 108 0.71 0.30 -2.94
CA THR A 108 -0.27 -0.70 -3.42
C THR A 108 0.21 -1.33 -4.73
N LEU A 109 0.77 -0.53 -5.65
CA LEU A 109 1.33 -1.04 -6.91
C LEU A 109 2.51 -1.97 -6.64
N LYS A 110 3.32 -1.65 -5.64
CA LYS A 110 4.40 -2.52 -5.16
C LYS A 110 3.86 -3.82 -4.59
N ALA A 111 2.84 -3.77 -3.72
CA ALA A 111 2.19 -4.97 -3.19
C ALA A 111 1.64 -5.86 -4.32
N ARG A 112 0.95 -5.25 -5.30
CA ARG A 112 0.44 -5.91 -6.51
C ARG A 112 1.54 -6.59 -7.33
N LEU A 113 2.70 -5.95 -7.51
CA LEU A 113 3.87 -6.59 -8.15
C LEU A 113 4.29 -7.84 -7.36
N LEU A 114 4.42 -7.73 -6.04
CA LEU A 114 4.92 -8.84 -5.21
C LEU A 114 3.98 -10.04 -5.27
N VAL A 115 2.67 -9.84 -5.17
CA VAL A 115 1.68 -10.92 -5.35
C VAL A 115 1.71 -11.46 -6.78
N GLY A 116 1.84 -10.58 -7.80
CA GLY A 116 1.90 -11.00 -9.20
C GLY A 116 3.12 -11.87 -9.53
N LEU A 117 4.24 -11.70 -8.83
CA LEU A 117 5.44 -12.53 -9.00
C LEU A 117 5.16 -14.01 -8.67
N ASP A 118 4.28 -14.29 -7.72
CA ASP A 118 3.93 -15.65 -7.30
C ASP A 118 3.05 -16.37 -8.33
N PHE A 119 2.35 -15.63 -9.21
CA PHE A 119 1.40 -16.20 -10.18
C PHE A 119 1.84 -16.12 -11.64
N PHE A 120 2.53 -15.05 -12.04
CA PHE A 120 2.85 -14.79 -13.44
C PHE A 120 4.35 -14.92 -13.75
N GLY A 121 5.18 -15.02 -12.71
CA GLY A 121 6.63 -14.89 -12.86
C GLY A 121 7.08 -13.47 -13.18
N LEU A 122 8.40 -13.28 -13.19
CA LEU A 122 9.02 -11.94 -13.22
C LEU A 122 8.62 -11.08 -14.43
N ARG A 123 8.68 -11.65 -15.63
CA ARG A 123 8.46 -10.89 -16.87
C ARG A 123 7.05 -10.31 -16.92
N ASP A 124 6.06 -11.12 -16.62
CA ASP A 124 4.65 -10.78 -16.76
C ASP A 124 4.19 -9.88 -15.61
N ALA A 125 4.63 -10.14 -14.38
CA ALA A 125 4.37 -9.25 -13.25
C ALA A 125 4.95 -7.84 -13.47
N LEU A 126 6.15 -7.73 -14.05
CA LEU A 126 6.74 -6.43 -14.43
C LEU A 126 5.99 -5.76 -15.59
N ARG A 127 5.50 -6.53 -16.57
CA ARG A 127 4.69 -6.01 -17.67
C ARG A 127 3.39 -5.39 -17.13
N GLU A 128 2.63 -6.13 -16.32
CA GLU A 128 1.40 -5.65 -15.69
C GLU A 128 1.66 -4.40 -14.84
N THR A 129 2.72 -4.41 -14.03
CA THR A 129 3.09 -3.26 -13.19
C THR A 129 3.36 -2.00 -14.03
N ARG A 130 4.03 -2.14 -15.17
CA ARG A 130 4.29 -1.02 -16.10
C ARG A 130 3.03 -0.56 -16.80
N GLU A 131 2.12 -1.46 -17.15
CA GLU A 131 0.83 -1.13 -17.74
C GLU A 131 -0.04 -0.38 -16.75
N LEU A 132 -0.21 -0.90 -15.53
CA LEU A 132 -0.91 -0.23 -14.45
C LEU A 132 -0.31 1.15 -14.22
N LYS A 133 1.02 1.27 -14.04
CA LYS A 133 1.69 2.57 -13.88
C LYS A 133 1.39 3.54 -15.03
N ARG A 134 1.32 3.07 -16.28
CA ARG A 134 1.04 3.90 -17.47
C ARG A 134 -0.40 4.38 -17.56
N ARG A 135 -1.36 3.67 -16.96
CA ARG A 135 -2.76 4.10 -16.89
C ARG A 135 -2.96 5.37 -16.05
N TYR A 136 -1.95 5.78 -15.28
CA TYR A 136 -2.01 6.93 -14.39
C TYR A 136 -1.01 8.00 -14.80
N SER A 137 -1.37 9.28 -14.56
CA SER A 137 -0.44 10.39 -14.77
C SER A 137 0.79 10.23 -13.87
N GLY A 138 1.96 10.56 -14.42
CA GLY A 138 3.21 10.47 -13.67
C GLY A 138 3.17 11.34 -12.41
N LEU A 139 3.76 10.82 -11.33
CA LEU A 139 3.90 11.58 -10.08
C LEU A 139 4.63 12.92 -10.29
N ARG A 140 4.08 13.97 -9.68
CA ARG A 140 4.65 15.32 -9.63
C ARG A 140 5.95 15.35 -8.82
N ALA A 141 6.69 16.45 -8.88
CA ALA A 141 7.99 16.55 -8.20
C ALA A 141 7.86 16.44 -6.67
N GLU A 142 6.85 17.12 -6.11
CA GLU A 142 6.50 17.12 -4.69
C GLU A 142 6.08 15.73 -4.20
N GLU A 143 5.27 15.00 -4.97
CA GLU A 143 4.83 13.65 -4.62
C GLU A 143 6.01 12.66 -4.60
N ARG A 144 6.94 12.79 -5.54
CA ARG A 144 8.17 11.98 -5.58
C ARG A 144 9.08 12.22 -4.37
N LYS A 145 9.08 13.44 -3.82
CA LYS A 145 9.85 13.78 -2.61
C LYS A 145 9.29 13.08 -1.36
N MET A 146 7.99 12.79 -1.32
CA MET A 146 7.34 12.08 -0.21
C MET A 146 7.66 10.58 -0.18
N LEU A 147 8.10 9.99 -1.29
CA LEU A 147 8.48 8.58 -1.33
C LEU A 147 9.80 8.33 -0.59
N SER A 148 9.80 7.28 0.23
CA SER A 148 11.01 6.69 0.80
C SER A 148 11.97 6.26 -0.30
N ARG A 149 13.27 6.10 0.01
CA ARG A 149 14.29 5.66 -0.95
C ARG A 149 13.89 4.36 -1.68
N LYS A 150 13.36 3.38 -0.93
CA LYS A 150 12.91 2.09 -1.48
C LYS A 150 11.71 2.26 -2.42
N ASN A 151 10.69 3.03 -2.03
CA ASN A 151 9.50 3.25 -2.86
C ASN A 151 9.82 4.11 -4.09
N ARG A 152 10.76 5.05 -3.98
CA ARG A 152 11.27 5.84 -5.11
C ARG A 152 12.04 4.97 -6.11
N LEU A 153 12.87 4.04 -5.63
CA LEU A 153 13.55 3.06 -6.47
C LEU A 153 12.54 2.18 -7.21
N PHE A 154 11.57 1.60 -6.49
CA PHE A 154 10.49 0.82 -7.07
C PHE A 154 9.74 1.61 -8.16
N TYR A 155 9.32 2.83 -7.85
CA TYR A 155 8.57 3.64 -8.79
C TYR A 155 9.38 3.99 -10.04
N ARG A 156 10.69 4.26 -9.91
CA ARG A 156 11.58 4.52 -11.04
C ARG A 156 11.84 3.25 -11.86
N SER A 157 12.15 2.14 -11.20
CA SER A 157 12.46 0.85 -11.83
C SER A 157 11.99 -0.31 -10.95
N PRO A 158 10.83 -0.92 -11.26
CA PRO A 158 10.35 -2.09 -10.54
C PRO A 158 11.30 -3.28 -10.62
N LEU A 159 12.04 -3.42 -11.74
CA LEU A 159 13.07 -4.45 -11.90
C LEU A 159 14.25 -4.23 -10.96
N ALA A 160 14.78 -3.00 -10.88
CA ALA A 160 15.90 -2.71 -9.98
C ALA A 160 15.50 -2.91 -8.51
N TYR A 161 14.27 -2.55 -8.15
CA TYR A 161 13.72 -2.86 -6.83
C TYR A 161 13.66 -4.37 -6.58
N TYR A 162 13.14 -5.16 -7.52
CA TYR A 162 13.05 -6.62 -7.39
C TYR A 162 14.43 -7.26 -7.21
N LEU A 163 15.42 -6.88 -8.04
CA LEU A 163 16.79 -7.39 -7.94
C LEU A 163 17.42 -7.04 -6.59
N MET A 164 17.25 -5.80 -6.13
CA MET A 164 17.71 -5.36 -4.82
C MET A 164 17.04 -6.18 -3.71
N ALA A 165 15.71 -6.33 -3.74
CA ALA A 165 14.98 -7.10 -2.73
C ALA A 165 15.46 -8.56 -2.64
N ARG A 166 15.76 -9.19 -3.79
CA ARG A 166 16.35 -10.55 -3.82
C ARG A 166 17.74 -10.63 -3.21
N LEU A 167 18.63 -9.67 -3.51
CA LEU A 167 20.01 -9.67 -3.02
C LEU A 167 20.10 -9.55 -1.49
N TYR A 168 19.23 -8.75 -0.89
CA TYR A 168 19.28 -8.50 0.55
C TYR A 168 18.60 -9.58 1.41
N ASN A 169 18.14 -10.68 0.81
CA ASN A 169 17.29 -11.68 1.49
C ASN A 169 16.15 -11.02 2.28
N LEU A 170 15.73 -9.82 1.85
CA LEU A 170 14.49 -9.22 2.30
C LEU A 170 13.46 -10.20 1.79
N ARG A 171 12.97 -11.07 2.67
CA ARG A 171 11.91 -12.00 2.33
C ARG A 171 10.86 -11.13 1.64
N VAL A 172 10.69 -11.37 0.34
CA VAL A 172 9.55 -10.88 -0.41
C VAL A 172 8.38 -11.69 0.15
N LYS A 173 7.96 -11.39 1.37
CA LYS A 173 6.85 -11.97 2.13
C LYS A 173 6.40 -10.98 3.19
#